data_AF-A0A927PIH6-F1
#
_entry.id   AF-A0A927PIH6-F1
#
_cell.length_a   1.000
_cell.length_b   1.000
_cell.length_c   1.000
_cell.angle_alpha   90.00
_cell.angle_beta   90.00
_cell.angle_gamma   90.00
#
_symmetry.space_group_name_H-M   'P 1'
#
loop_
_entity.id
_entity.type
_entity.pdbx_description
1 polymer ?
#
loop_
_entity_poly.entity_id
_entity_poly.type
_entity_poly.pdbx_seq_one_letter_code
_entity_poly.pdbx_strand_id
1 'polypeptide(L)'
;MEAYKDFKGNAWKEKIDVNDFILKNYTEYSGDESFLEGPTEATTKLWDKLSEMFKVEKEKGVYDAETKIPSQIDAYEAGYIDKDL
;
A
#
# COMPACT_ATOMS: atom_id res chain seq x y z
N MET A 1 11.67 18.54 11.27
CA MET A 1 10.45 19.14 10.70
C MET A 1 10.50 19.17 9.16
N GLU A 2 11.22 18.24 8.50
CA GLU A 2 11.36 18.26 7.04
C GLU A 2 10.19 17.61 6.30
N ALA A 3 9.53 16.62 6.91
CA ALA A 3 8.46 15.84 6.26
C ALA A 3 7.25 16.66 5.79
N TYR A 4 7.08 17.90 6.28
CA TYR A 4 5.96 18.78 5.92
C TYR A 4 6.39 20.18 5.46
N LYS A 5 7.64 20.32 5.02
CA LYS A 5 8.30 21.62 4.75
C LYS A 5 7.51 22.52 3.79
N ASP A 6 6.76 21.95 2.86
CA ASP A 6 6.02 22.70 1.84
C ASP A 6 4.49 22.49 1.90
N PHE A 7 4.01 21.75 2.90
CA PHE A 7 2.57 21.58 3.08
C PHE A 7 1.93 22.82 3.71
N LYS A 8 0.86 23.28 3.06
CA LYS A 8 0.01 24.42 3.42
C LYS A 8 -0.89 24.06 4.60
N GLY A 9 -1.31 25.09 5.33
CA GLY A 9 -2.20 24.96 6.49
C GLY A 9 -1.44 24.77 7.81
N ASN A 10 -2.11 25.18 8.90
CA ASN A 10 -1.59 25.12 10.27
C ASN A 10 -2.49 24.29 11.19
N ALA A 11 -3.81 24.24 10.94
CA ALA A 11 -4.75 23.57 11.84
C ALA A 11 -4.45 22.07 11.97
N TRP A 12 -4.17 21.38 10.86
CA TRP A 12 -3.76 19.96 10.88
C TRP A 12 -2.37 19.72 11.51
N LYS A 13 -1.54 20.77 11.67
CA LYS A 13 -0.25 20.68 12.37
C LYS A 13 -0.41 20.82 13.88
N GLU A 14 -1.47 21.51 14.32
CA GLU A 14 -1.76 21.77 15.73
C GLU A 14 -2.69 20.72 16.35
N LYS A 15 -3.53 20.06 15.55
CA LYS A 15 -4.42 18.97 15.96
C LYS A 15 -4.55 17.92 14.86
N ILE A 16 -4.99 16.72 15.22
CA ILE A 16 -5.26 15.66 14.24
C ILE A 16 -6.47 16.08 13.38
N ASP A 17 -6.19 16.49 12.13
CA ASP A 17 -7.21 16.95 11.18
C ASP A 17 -6.78 16.60 9.74
N VAL A 18 -6.99 15.34 9.35
CA VAL A 18 -6.63 14.84 8.01
C VAL A 18 -7.44 15.54 6.91
N ASN A 19 -8.68 15.97 7.21
CA ASN A 19 -9.53 16.65 6.26
C ASN A 19 -8.99 18.03 5.88
N ASP A 20 -8.58 18.86 6.86
CA ASP A 20 -7.94 20.15 6.58
C ASP A 20 -6.63 19.95 5.80
N PHE A 21 -5.82 18.94 6.15
CA PHE A 21 -4.60 18.63 5.40
C PHE A 21 -4.88 18.39 3.91
N ILE A 22 -5.83 17.51 3.59
CA ILE A 22 -6.19 17.19 2.20
C ILE A 22 -6.68 18.45 1.49
N LEU A 23 -7.69 19.14 2.05
CA LEU A 23 -8.28 20.33 1.41
C LEU A 23 -7.27 21.44 1.14
N LYS A 24 -6.24 21.59 1.97
CA LYS A 24 -5.20 22.62 1.79
C LYS A 24 -4.11 22.21 0.80
N ASN A 25 -3.92 20.92 0.52
CA ASN A 25 -2.74 20.42 -0.18
C ASN A 25 -3.03 19.57 -1.43
N TYR A 26 -4.27 19.17 -1.68
CA TYR A 26 -4.61 18.48 -2.93
C TYR A 26 -4.57 19.42 -4.12
N THR A 27 -4.23 18.87 -5.28
CA THR A 27 -4.37 19.54 -6.58
C THR A 27 -5.44 18.79 -7.34
N GLU A 28 -6.55 19.45 -7.67
CA GLU A 28 -7.57 18.87 -8.54
C GLU A 28 -6.98 18.59 -9.91
N TYR A 29 -7.18 17.38 -10.41
CA TYR A 29 -6.77 16.99 -11.75
C TYR A 29 -8.02 16.66 -12.57
N SER A 30 -8.25 17.46 -13.61
CA SER A 30 -9.40 17.32 -14.53
C SER A 30 -8.96 16.92 -15.95
N GLY A 31 -7.73 16.42 -16.10
CA GLY A 31 -7.20 15.93 -17.37
C GLY A 31 -7.62 14.47 -17.65
N ASP A 32 -6.93 13.83 -18.60
CA ASP A 32 -7.19 12.45 -19.01
C ASP A 32 -6.10 11.48 -18.52
N GLU A 33 -6.18 10.22 -18.94
CA GLU A 33 -5.27 9.13 -18.60
C GLU A 33 -3.93 9.14 -19.37
N SER A 34 -3.66 10.13 -20.22
CA SER A 34 -2.47 10.13 -21.08
C SER A 34 -1.14 10.19 -20.31
N PHE A 35 -1.15 10.64 -19.05
CA PHE A 35 0.03 10.66 -18.17
C PHE A 35 0.31 9.32 -17.49
N LEU A 36 -0.57 8.31 -17.63
CA LEU A 36 -0.40 7.04 -16.96
C LEU A 36 0.82 6.29 -17.51
N GLU A 37 1.63 5.80 -16.58
CA GLU A 37 2.78 4.95 -16.87
C GLU A 37 2.46 3.48 -16.58
N GLY A 38 3.13 2.58 -17.31
CA GLY A 38 2.99 1.13 -17.13
C GLY A 38 3.64 0.62 -15.84
N PRO A 39 3.45 -0.67 -15.51
CA PRO A 39 4.08 -1.28 -14.34
C PRO A 39 5.60 -1.36 -14.53
N THR A 40 6.32 -1.29 -13.40
CA THR A 40 7.77 -1.53 -13.38
C THR A 40 8.09 -3.02 -13.49
N GLU A 41 9.33 -3.37 -13.82
CA GLU A 41 9.79 -4.77 -13.82
C GLU A 41 9.63 -5.45 -12.45
N ALA A 42 9.93 -4.72 -11.36
CA ALA A 42 9.75 -5.22 -10.00
C ALA A 42 8.27 -5.54 -9.71
N THR A 43 7.35 -4.66 -10.13
CA THR A 43 5.90 -4.87 -10.01
C THR A 43 5.46 -6.12 -10.77
N THR A 44 5.89 -6.29 -12.02
CA THR A 44 5.54 -7.46 -12.83
C THR A 44 6.08 -8.74 -12.23
N LYS A 45 7.34 -8.77 -11.78
CA LYS A 45 7.95 -9.94 -11.12
C LYS A 45 7.21 -10.36 -9.85
N LEU A 46 6.85 -9.40 -9.00
CA LEU A 46 6.07 -9.68 -7.79
C LEU A 46 4.69 -10.24 -8.13
N TRP A 47 4.03 -9.66 -9.14
CA TRP A 47 2.72 -10.11 -9.57
C TRP A 47 2.74 -11.51 -10.18
N ASP A 48 3.73 -11.82 -11.01
CA ASP A 48 3.89 -13.15 -11.61
C ASP A 48 4.03 -14.22 -10.52
N LYS A 49 4.87 -13.97 -9.50
CA LYS A 49 5.04 -14.87 -8.35
C LYS A 49 3.74 -15.06 -7.56
N LEU A 50 3.04 -13.97 -7.27
CA LEU A 50 1.78 -14.02 -6.51
C LEU A 50 0.67 -14.74 -7.30
N SER A 51 0.59 -14.52 -8.60
CA SER A 51 -0.46 -15.07 -9.45
C SER A 51 -0.44 -16.59 -9.54
N GLU A 52 0.75 -17.20 -9.47
CA GLU A 52 0.89 -18.66 -9.39
C GLU A 52 0.34 -19.23 -8.07
N MET A 53 0.45 -18.48 -6.97
CA MET A 53 -0.10 -18.91 -5.68
C MET A 53 -1.63 -18.98 -5.71
N PHE A 54 -2.30 -18.08 -6.42
CA PHE A 54 -3.76 -18.12 -6.58
C PHE A 54 -4.26 -19.36 -7.32
N LYS A 55 -3.47 -19.92 -8.24
CA LYS A 55 -3.82 -21.18 -8.91
C LYS A 55 -3.90 -22.32 -7.89
N VAL A 56 -2.89 -22.40 -7.01
CA VAL A 56 -2.83 -23.40 -5.93
C VAL A 56 -3.97 -23.19 -4.93
N GLU A 57 -4.25 -21.94 -4.55
CA GLU A 57 -5.36 -21.61 -3.65
C GLU A 57 -6.70 -22.03 -4.24
N LYS A 58 -6.94 -21.78 -5.53
CA LYS A 58 -8.18 -22.16 -6.21
C LYS A 58 -8.42 -23.67 -6.19
N GLU A 59 -7.36 -24.48 -6.30
CA GLU A 59 -7.44 -25.94 -6.23
C GLU A 59 -7.70 -26.46 -4.82
N LYS A 60 -7.14 -25.80 -3.80
CA LYS A 60 -7.19 -26.24 -2.39
C LYS A 60 -8.32 -25.59 -1.58
N GLY A 61 -8.87 -24.47 -2.05
CA GLY A 61 -9.80 -23.59 -1.33
C GLY A 61 -9.11 -22.55 -0.44
N VAL A 62 -7.93 -22.86 0.09
CA VAL A 62 -7.06 -21.92 0.83
C VAL A 62 -5.60 -22.26 0.54
N TYR A 63 -4.72 -21.26 0.45
CA TYR A 63 -3.30 -21.51 0.23
C TYR A 63 -2.63 -22.09 1.48
N ASP A 64 -2.74 -21.36 2.60
CA ASP A 64 -2.28 -21.73 3.94
C ASP A 64 -3.01 -20.89 5.00
N ALA A 65 -3.07 -21.37 6.24
CA ALA A 65 -3.70 -20.66 7.35
C ALA A 65 -3.00 -20.94 8.68
N GLU A 66 -2.79 -19.90 9.49
CA GLU A 66 -2.31 -20.06 10.86
C GLU A 66 -3.38 -20.75 11.73
N THR A 67 -2.95 -21.70 12.56
CA THR A 67 -3.84 -22.55 13.38
C THR A 67 -3.48 -22.57 14.87
N LYS A 68 -2.37 -21.94 15.25
CA LYS A 68 -1.79 -22.00 16.60
C LYS A 68 -1.74 -20.63 17.26
N ILE A 69 -1.49 -19.57 16.48
CA ILE A 69 -1.30 -18.22 17.00
C ILE A 69 -2.56 -17.37 16.70
N PRO A 70 -3.26 -16.86 17.72
CA PRO A 70 -4.31 -15.87 17.50
C PRO A 70 -3.71 -14.58 16.94
N SER A 71 -4.28 -14.05 15.86
CA SER A 71 -3.81 -12.81 15.26
C SER A 71 -3.93 -11.62 16.22
N GLN A 72 -2.85 -10.85 16.36
CA GLN A 72 -2.73 -9.60 17.12
C GLN A 72 -1.80 -8.63 16.38
N ILE A 73 -1.71 -7.37 16.84
CA ILE A 73 -0.92 -6.30 16.20
C ILE A 73 0.56 -6.69 16.03
N ASP A 74 1.11 -7.46 16.96
CA ASP A 74 2.52 -7.86 17.04
C ASP A 74 2.70 -9.39 17.06
N ALA A 75 1.69 -10.16 16.67
CA ALA A 75 1.72 -11.63 16.72
C ALA A 75 2.68 -12.28 15.73
N TYR A 76 3.02 -11.59 14.64
CA TYR A 76 3.86 -12.12 13.55
C TYR A 76 4.99 -11.17 13.20
N GLU A 77 6.09 -11.74 12.72
CA GLU A 77 7.18 -10.97 12.13
C GLU A 77 6.81 -10.44 10.73
N ALA A 78 7.70 -9.66 10.13
CA ALA A 78 7.49 -9.09 8.80
C ALA A 78 7.44 -10.18 7.72
N GLY A 79 6.37 -10.17 6.92
CA GLY A 79 6.21 -11.03 5.73
C GLY A 79 6.54 -10.29 4.44
N TYR A 80 7.18 -10.97 3.50
CA TYR A 80 7.54 -10.44 2.18
C TYR A 80 7.19 -11.45 1.08
N ILE A 81 6.74 -10.96 -0.07
CA ILE A 81 6.69 -11.77 -1.31
C ILE A 81 8.11 -11.95 -1.84
N ASP A 82 8.85 -10.85 -1.94
CA ASP A 82 10.28 -10.78 -2.19
C ASP A 82 10.80 -9.49 -1.52
N LYS A 83 11.86 -9.59 -0.72
CA LYS A 83 12.36 -8.45 0.08
C LYS A 83 13.39 -7.61 -0.68
N ASP A 84 14.01 -8.22 -1.70
CA ASP A 84 15.14 -7.64 -2.43
C ASP A 84 14.73 -7.08 -3.81
N LEU A 85 13.46 -7.27 -4.20
CA LEU A 85 12.82 -6.62 -5.36
C LEU A 85 12.27 -5.24 -5.01
#